data_AF-A0A7V1SMB3-F1
#
_entry.id   AF-A0A7V1SMB3-F1
#
_cell.length_a   1.000
_cell.length_b   1.000
_cell.length_c   1.000
_cell.angle_alpha   90.00
_cell.angle_beta   90.00
_cell.angle_gamma   90.00
#
_symmetry.space_group_name_H-M   'P 1'
#
loop_
_entity.id
_entity.type
_entity.pdbx_description
1 polymer ?
#
loop_
_entity_poly.entity_id
_entity_poly.type
_entity_poly.pdbx_seq_one_letter_code
_entity_poly.pdbx_strand_id
1 'polypeptide(L)'
;MNKIITRFTLTTLGLLTAINSNAQSRNYTVADAHSHNDYKNNIPFFRAYEKGFGSIEADCFAVDGQLMVAHTKQEIDPKRTLKALYLEPLAQKFQQDTKRRLTLLLEIKENAGAALPLVIKELAPLEQYLNYGGHPGRLSIIMTGAVPKPAEMTTYPAWMLFDVDHMDGFTPALWAKVGQVSYPFSKYVRWNGKGVLNRDEIARVKAGIDSVHQAGKKIRFWETPDTKSSWLALIRLGVDVIGTDKVEELGDFLNKKPADEYISPAAYPVYQPTYRTDGAVKKVKNIILCIGDGMGLAHLYATYTANSGQLNIFKMLNIGFSVTNSADAYITDSAAGATAFASGQKTDDRAVGVDPEGRPLKSLADYSAAAGKKTADIVACELTDATPAAFYAHDKERSHWGAIAAQIITSPVDIFLGSGYKEFNQPVGGETTIDKMKKRGYTVIRNFDDFLATSAPKILALMDDSVTRPKMQGRGDYLPLAFNKVTKAFKGAPKGFFMMVEGSQIDHGGHANNLRQVITENADFDRVVGNALKFADEDGETLVIVTADHETGGLTLLDGDISKGYVWGDFSTNDHTGTPVPVFAYGPHSLDFRGVYSNTEIFNKIKALFK
;
A
#
# COMPACT_ATOMS: atom_id res chain seq x y z
N MET A 1 -69.37 -44.20 -24.60
CA MET A 1 -68.45 -43.43 -25.46
C MET A 1 -67.96 -42.21 -24.68
N ASN A 2 -66.65 -41.98 -24.70
CA ASN A 2 -65.87 -40.81 -24.26
C ASN A 2 -65.84 -40.41 -22.77
N LYS A 3 -64.78 -40.90 -22.10
CA LYS A 3 -64.14 -40.30 -20.93
C LYS A 3 -63.45 -38.98 -21.33
N ILE A 4 -63.71 -37.91 -20.59
CA ILE A 4 -62.94 -36.66 -20.63
C ILE A 4 -61.79 -36.81 -19.61
N ILE A 5 -60.55 -36.85 -20.10
CA ILE A 5 -59.33 -36.80 -19.28
C ILE A 5 -58.76 -35.39 -19.43
N THR A 6 -58.80 -34.65 -18.33
CA THR A 6 -58.17 -33.33 -18.18
C THR A 6 -56.67 -33.52 -17.98
N ARG A 7 -55.85 -33.02 -18.92
CA ARG A 7 -54.39 -33.05 -18.84
C ARG A 7 -53.88 -32.03 -17.82
N PHE A 8 -53.24 -32.52 -16.75
CA PHE A 8 -52.33 -31.73 -15.93
C PHE A 8 -51.00 -31.54 -16.67
N THR A 9 -50.61 -30.30 -16.92
CA THR A 9 -49.27 -29.94 -17.42
C THR A 9 -48.39 -29.68 -16.21
N LEU A 10 -47.42 -30.56 -15.98
CA LEU A 10 -46.43 -30.45 -14.92
C LEU A 10 -45.29 -29.55 -15.42
N THR A 11 -45.28 -28.28 -15.03
CA THR A 11 -44.18 -27.36 -15.33
C THR A 11 -43.06 -27.58 -14.32
N THR A 12 -42.01 -28.27 -14.72
CA THR A 12 -40.78 -28.43 -13.94
C THR A 12 -40.05 -27.08 -13.86
N LEU A 13 -40.15 -26.44 -12.70
CA LEU A 13 -39.38 -25.24 -12.36
C LEU A 13 -37.94 -25.67 -12.05
N GLY A 14 -37.06 -25.58 -13.06
CA GLY A 14 -35.63 -25.77 -12.89
C GLY A 14 -35.05 -24.64 -12.03
N LEU A 15 -34.66 -24.98 -10.81
CA LEU A 15 -33.88 -24.11 -9.94
C LEU A 15 -32.50 -23.91 -10.57
N LEU A 16 -32.30 -22.81 -11.30
CA LEU A 16 -30.98 -22.32 -11.66
C LEU A 16 -30.31 -21.81 -10.39
N THR A 17 -29.52 -22.68 -9.74
CA THR A 17 -28.52 -22.24 -8.78
C THR A 17 -27.48 -21.44 -9.54
N ALA A 18 -27.63 -20.11 -9.52
CA ALA A 18 -26.57 -19.20 -9.90
C ALA A 18 -25.42 -19.41 -8.90
N ILE A 19 -24.46 -20.26 -9.29
CA ILE A 19 -23.18 -20.34 -8.62
C ILE A 19 -22.51 -19.00 -8.93
N ASN A 20 -22.69 -18.02 -8.05
CA ASN A 20 -21.79 -16.87 -7.99
C ASN A 20 -20.42 -17.43 -7.64
N SER A 21 -19.66 -17.84 -8.66
CA SER A 21 -18.22 -17.96 -8.53
C SER A 21 -17.74 -16.54 -8.23
N ASN A 22 -17.54 -16.24 -6.95
CA ASN A 22 -16.59 -15.22 -6.55
C ASN A 22 -15.26 -15.69 -7.14
N ALA A 23 -14.97 -15.25 -8.36
CA ALA A 23 -13.65 -15.38 -8.95
C ALA A 23 -12.74 -14.56 -8.04
N GLN A 24 -12.14 -15.25 -7.07
CA GLN A 24 -11.09 -14.67 -6.25
C GLN A 24 -10.05 -14.14 -7.22
N SER A 25 -9.78 -12.83 -7.16
CA SER A 25 -8.78 -12.19 -7.99
C SER A 25 -7.49 -13.00 -7.89
N ARG A 26 -6.98 -13.49 -9.03
CA ARG A 26 -5.73 -14.25 -9.08
C ARG A 26 -4.63 -13.44 -8.39
N ASN A 27 -3.92 -14.07 -7.45
CA ASN A 27 -2.76 -13.45 -6.82
C ASN A 27 -1.56 -13.60 -7.78
N TYR A 28 -1.17 -12.50 -8.42
CA TYR A 28 -0.02 -12.49 -9.31
C TYR A 28 1.28 -12.37 -8.52
N THR A 29 2.25 -13.19 -8.89
CA THR A 29 3.61 -13.17 -8.34
C THR A 29 4.61 -13.16 -9.49
N VAL A 30 5.91 -13.01 -9.19
CA VAL A 30 6.95 -13.13 -10.24
C VAL A 30 6.93 -14.51 -10.92
N ALA A 31 6.34 -15.54 -10.29
CA ALA A 31 6.14 -16.83 -10.94
C ALA A 31 5.14 -16.79 -12.13
N ASP A 32 4.38 -15.72 -12.29
CA ASP A 32 3.50 -15.48 -13.44
C ASP A 32 4.20 -14.66 -14.54
N ALA A 33 5.45 -14.23 -14.32
CA ALA A 33 6.24 -13.48 -15.30
C ALA A 33 7.07 -14.39 -16.21
N HIS A 34 7.32 -13.90 -17.43
CA HIS A 34 8.13 -14.56 -18.45
C HIS A 34 9.25 -13.64 -18.95
N SER A 35 10.49 -14.12 -18.84
CA SER A 35 11.69 -13.45 -19.34
C SER A 35 11.82 -13.76 -20.83
N HIS A 36 11.38 -12.81 -21.66
CA HIS A 36 11.44 -12.89 -23.12
C HIS A 36 12.85 -12.49 -23.58
N ASN A 37 13.33 -13.08 -24.68
CA ASN A 37 14.70 -12.88 -25.15
C ASN A 37 15.77 -12.99 -24.04
N ASP A 38 15.58 -13.88 -23.06
CA ASP A 38 16.39 -13.89 -21.83
C ASP A 38 17.90 -13.97 -22.12
N TYR A 39 18.26 -14.65 -23.21
CA TYR A 39 19.62 -14.82 -23.71
C TYR A 39 20.31 -13.50 -24.09
N LYS A 40 19.58 -12.40 -24.29
CA LYS A 40 20.16 -11.07 -24.53
C LYS A 40 20.68 -10.41 -23.25
N ASN A 41 20.34 -10.95 -22.07
CA ASN A 41 20.92 -10.50 -20.81
C ASN A 41 22.43 -10.81 -20.70
N ASN A 42 23.15 -10.02 -19.90
CA ASN A 42 24.59 -10.20 -19.65
C ASN A 42 24.93 -11.49 -18.88
N ILE A 43 23.99 -12.00 -18.09
CA ILE A 43 24.06 -13.30 -17.41
C ILE A 43 22.73 -14.04 -17.64
N PRO A 44 22.57 -14.69 -18.82
CA PRO A 44 21.37 -15.47 -19.16
C PRO A 44 21.01 -16.49 -18.08
N PHE A 45 19.74 -16.85 -18.01
CA PHE A 45 19.12 -17.70 -16.99
C PHE A 45 19.11 -17.09 -15.58
N PHE A 46 20.26 -16.67 -15.06
CA PHE A 46 20.42 -16.29 -13.67
C PHE A 46 19.58 -15.07 -13.28
N ARG A 47 19.51 -14.02 -14.10
CA ARG A 47 18.73 -12.81 -13.74
C ARG A 47 17.27 -13.13 -13.49
N ALA A 48 16.62 -13.77 -14.45
CA ALA A 48 15.20 -14.12 -14.34
C ALA A 48 14.97 -15.18 -13.25
N TYR A 49 15.86 -16.18 -13.16
CA TYR A 49 15.74 -17.24 -12.17
C TYR A 49 15.79 -16.71 -10.73
N GLU A 50 16.82 -15.92 -10.40
CA GLU A 50 17.03 -15.33 -9.06
C GLU A 50 15.95 -14.30 -8.71
N LYS A 51 15.43 -13.58 -9.71
CA LYS A 51 14.31 -12.65 -9.50
C LYS A 51 12.98 -13.35 -9.21
N GLY A 52 12.87 -14.64 -9.55
CA GLY A 52 11.69 -15.46 -9.27
C GLY A 52 10.79 -15.77 -10.47
N PHE A 53 11.22 -15.46 -11.70
CA PHE A 53 10.41 -15.63 -12.92
C PHE A 53 9.96 -17.06 -13.13
N GLY A 54 8.68 -17.30 -13.38
CA GLY A 54 8.17 -18.66 -13.59
C GLY A 54 8.43 -19.22 -14.98
N SER A 55 8.80 -18.36 -15.94
CA SER A 55 9.08 -18.76 -17.31
C SER A 55 10.28 -17.99 -17.89
N ILE A 56 11.12 -18.67 -18.66
CA ILE A 56 12.34 -18.13 -19.28
C ILE A 56 12.43 -18.65 -20.72
N GLU A 57 12.78 -17.78 -21.67
CA GLU A 57 12.91 -18.11 -23.10
C GLU A 57 14.35 -18.30 -23.57
N ALA A 58 14.56 -19.23 -24.51
CA ALA A 58 15.79 -19.34 -25.28
C ALA A 58 15.52 -19.61 -26.78
N ASP A 59 16.02 -18.74 -27.65
CA ASP A 59 16.01 -18.96 -29.11
C ASP A 59 17.06 -19.98 -29.48
N CYS A 60 16.67 -21.07 -30.13
CA CYS A 60 17.50 -22.23 -30.41
C CYS A 60 17.66 -22.49 -31.90
N PHE A 61 18.92 -22.67 -32.33
CA PHE A 61 19.31 -23.18 -33.65
C PHE A 61 20.01 -24.54 -33.51
N ALA A 62 19.70 -25.48 -34.40
CA ALA A 62 20.45 -26.71 -34.53
C ALA A 62 21.67 -26.49 -35.43
N VAL A 63 22.88 -26.55 -34.88
CA VAL A 63 24.14 -26.38 -35.61
C VAL A 63 25.11 -27.46 -35.19
N ASP A 64 25.68 -28.19 -36.16
CA ASP A 64 26.72 -29.21 -35.94
C ASP A 64 26.40 -30.22 -34.82
N GLY A 65 25.12 -30.58 -34.66
CA GLY A 65 24.65 -31.54 -33.67
C GLY A 65 24.51 -31.00 -32.24
N GLN A 66 24.49 -29.68 -32.07
CA GLN A 66 24.26 -28.97 -30.81
C GLN A 66 23.14 -27.93 -30.94
N LEU A 67 22.53 -27.57 -29.81
CA LEU A 67 21.60 -26.44 -29.75
C LEU A 67 22.35 -25.14 -29.38
N MET A 68 22.42 -24.24 -30.34
CA MET A 68 23.02 -22.91 -30.19
C MET A 68 21.96 -21.88 -29.82
N VAL A 69 22.29 -20.95 -28.93
CA VAL A 69 21.37 -19.90 -28.48
C VAL A 69 21.72 -18.56 -29.11
N ALA A 70 20.85 -18.06 -29.98
CA ALA A 70 21.03 -16.78 -30.69
C ALA A 70 19.69 -16.30 -31.27
N HIS A 71 19.53 -14.99 -31.50
CA HIS A 71 18.32 -14.46 -32.14
C HIS A 71 18.33 -14.71 -33.66
N THR A 72 19.50 -14.54 -34.27
CA THR A 72 19.74 -14.72 -35.70
C THR A 72 20.94 -15.64 -35.94
N LYS A 73 21.06 -16.21 -37.15
CA LYS A 73 22.21 -17.08 -37.48
C LYS A 73 23.56 -16.38 -37.39
N GLN A 74 23.58 -15.07 -37.66
CA GLN A 74 24.80 -14.26 -37.65
C GLN A 74 25.34 -14.02 -36.23
N GLU A 75 24.49 -14.18 -35.22
CA GLU A 75 24.83 -14.00 -33.80
C GLU A 75 25.30 -15.30 -33.11
N ILE A 76 25.35 -16.41 -33.84
CA ILE A 76 25.73 -17.71 -33.28
C ILE A 76 27.19 -17.67 -32.82
N ASP A 77 27.39 -17.83 -31.52
CA ASP A 77 28.69 -18.01 -30.87
C ASP A 77 28.82 -19.47 -30.41
N PRO A 78 29.84 -20.23 -30.86
CA PRO A 78 30.09 -21.61 -30.43
C PRO A 78 30.12 -21.84 -28.91
N LYS A 79 30.36 -20.81 -28.11
CA LYS A 79 30.35 -20.90 -26.63
C LYS A 79 28.95 -20.78 -26.02
N ARG A 80 27.98 -20.29 -26.78
CA ARG A 80 26.61 -19.99 -26.32
C ARG A 80 25.66 -21.11 -26.70
N THR A 81 25.83 -22.27 -26.06
CA THR A 81 24.93 -23.42 -26.23
C THR A 81 23.77 -23.38 -25.25
N LEU A 82 22.65 -24.03 -25.58
CA LEU A 82 21.50 -24.18 -24.67
C LEU A 82 21.94 -24.86 -23.36
N LYS A 83 22.77 -25.90 -23.47
CA LYS A 83 23.36 -26.60 -22.34
C LYS A 83 24.11 -25.66 -21.39
N ALA A 84 25.06 -24.88 -21.91
CA ALA A 84 25.91 -24.02 -21.09
C ALA A 84 25.15 -22.84 -20.48
N LEU A 85 24.23 -22.22 -21.23
CA LEU A 85 23.52 -21.03 -20.77
C LEU A 85 22.32 -21.34 -19.87
N TYR A 86 21.65 -22.48 -20.05
CA TYR A 86 20.39 -22.77 -19.38
C TYR A 86 20.39 -24.10 -18.63
N LEU A 87 20.74 -25.21 -19.28
CA LEU A 87 20.48 -26.54 -18.69
C LEU A 87 21.43 -26.88 -17.53
N GLU A 88 22.72 -26.56 -17.65
CA GLU A 88 23.70 -26.76 -16.57
C GLU A 88 23.42 -25.85 -15.36
N PRO A 89 23.20 -24.53 -15.52
CA PRO A 89 22.74 -23.67 -14.43
C PRO A 89 21.45 -24.14 -13.78
N LEU A 90 20.47 -24.58 -14.57
CA LEU A 90 19.20 -25.09 -14.08
C LEU A 90 19.40 -26.33 -13.21
N ALA A 91 20.18 -27.31 -13.68
CA ALA A 91 20.48 -28.53 -12.92
C ALA A 91 21.06 -28.19 -11.54
N GLN A 92 22.03 -27.28 -11.51
CA GLN A 92 22.68 -26.84 -10.27
C GLN A 92 21.69 -26.16 -9.33
N LYS A 93 20.86 -25.23 -9.83
CA LYS A 93 19.89 -24.50 -9.01
C LYS A 93 18.76 -25.39 -8.52
N PHE A 94 18.33 -26.36 -9.32
CA PHE A 94 17.31 -27.31 -8.94
C PHE A 94 17.79 -28.28 -7.84
N GLN A 95 19.09 -28.61 -7.78
CA GLN A 95 19.62 -29.36 -6.64
C GLN A 95 19.57 -28.56 -5.33
N GLN A 96 19.67 -27.23 -5.40
CA GLN A 96 19.71 -26.33 -4.23
C GLN A 96 18.31 -25.94 -3.74
N ASP A 97 17.40 -25.60 -4.66
CA ASP A 97 16.02 -25.24 -4.34
C ASP A 97 15.08 -26.36 -4.81
N THR A 98 14.52 -27.10 -3.85
CA THR A 98 13.61 -28.24 -4.11
C THR A 98 12.17 -27.81 -4.38
N LYS A 99 11.81 -26.56 -4.10
CA LYS A 99 10.44 -26.03 -4.25
C LYS A 99 10.26 -25.27 -5.56
N ARG A 100 11.34 -24.74 -6.14
CA ARG A 100 11.27 -23.97 -7.39
C ARG A 100 10.59 -24.75 -8.50
N ARG A 101 9.65 -24.10 -9.20
CA ARG A 101 9.10 -24.56 -10.48
C ARG A 101 9.51 -23.58 -11.56
N LEU A 102 9.79 -24.08 -12.75
CA LEU A 102 10.20 -23.26 -13.89
C LEU A 102 9.62 -23.82 -15.18
N THR A 103 9.24 -22.92 -16.08
CA THR A 103 8.95 -23.23 -17.48
C THR A 103 10.12 -22.74 -18.33
N LEU A 104 10.70 -23.62 -19.14
CA LEU A 104 11.64 -23.23 -20.18
C LEU A 104 10.91 -23.23 -21.52
N LEU A 105 10.78 -22.05 -22.11
CA LEU A 105 10.21 -21.85 -23.45
C LEU A 105 11.36 -21.89 -24.45
N LEU A 106 11.44 -22.94 -25.27
CA LEU A 106 12.47 -23.04 -26.31
C LEU A 106 11.87 -22.62 -27.64
N GLU A 107 12.33 -21.49 -28.18
CA GLU A 107 11.93 -21.02 -29.50
C GLU A 107 12.80 -21.68 -30.56
N ILE A 108 12.24 -22.62 -31.32
CA ILE A 108 12.94 -23.27 -32.42
C ILE A 108 12.92 -22.32 -33.62
N LYS A 109 14.07 -21.77 -34.01
CA LYS A 109 14.12 -20.78 -35.09
C LYS A 109 13.93 -21.39 -36.47
N GLU A 110 14.38 -22.63 -36.66
CA GLU A 110 14.22 -23.36 -37.91
C GLU A 110 14.38 -24.87 -37.73
N ASN A 111 13.88 -25.63 -38.72
CA ASN A 111 14.10 -27.06 -38.89
C ASN A 111 13.84 -27.89 -37.60
N ALA A 112 12.58 -27.96 -37.16
CA ALA A 112 12.17 -28.78 -36.01
C ALA A 112 12.63 -30.24 -36.10
N GLY A 113 12.68 -30.81 -37.31
CA GLY A 113 13.15 -32.18 -37.52
C GLY A 113 14.60 -32.39 -37.08
N ALA A 114 15.46 -31.38 -37.22
CA ALA A 114 16.83 -31.41 -36.73
C ALA A 114 16.95 -30.97 -35.26
N ALA A 115 16.18 -29.96 -34.84
CA ALA A 115 16.32 -29.36 -33.51
C ALA A 115 15.70 -30.20 -32.39
N LEU A 116 14.49 -30.73 -32.57
CA LEU A 116 13.78 -31.43 -31.49
C LEU A 116 14.46 -32.74 -31.03
N PRO A 117 15.08 -33.56 -31.90
CA PRO A 117 15.90 -34.67 -31.45
C PRO A 117 17.07 -34.23 -30.56
N LEU A 118 17.68 -33.07 -30.84
CA LEU A 118 18.73 -32.50 -29.99
C LEU A 118 18.16 -32.02 -28.65
N VAL A 119 16.96 -31.43 -28.63
CA VAL A 119 16.28 -31.05 -27.38
C VAL A 119 16.08 -32.28 -26.48
N ILE A 120 15.60 -33.40 -27.05
CA ILE A 120 15.44 -34.66 -26.30
C ILE A 120 16.79 -35.15 -25.75
N LYS A 121 17.84 -35.13 -26.58
CA LYS A 121 19.18 -35.57 -26.18
C LYS A 121 19.76 -34.70 -25.05
N GLU A 122 19.66 -33.38 -25.17
CA GLU A 122 20.24 -32.45 -24.20
C GLU A 122 19.45 -32.39 -22.87
N LEU A 123 18.14 -32.67 -22.89
CA LEU A 123 17.30 -32.72 -21.69
C LEU A 123 17.30 -34.07 -20.95
N ALA A 124 17.83 -35.13 -21.56
CA ALA A 124 17.88 -36.45 -20.92
C ALA A 124 18.49 -36.44 -19.49
N PRO A 125 19.57 -35.67 -19.19
CA PRO A 125 20.11 -35.57 -17.82
C PRO A 125 19.16 -34.91 -16.80
N LEU A 126 18.13 -34.21 -17.27
CA LEU A 126 17.15 -33.49 -16.46
C LEU A 126 15.81 -34.21 -16.35
N GLU A 127 15.69 -35.45 -16.85
CA GLU A 127 14.43 -36.21 -16.91
C GLU A 127 13.71 -36.26 -15.56
N GLN A 128 14.45 -36.47 -14.47
CA GLN A 128 13.92 -36.50 -13.10
C GLN A 128 13.19 -35.20 -12.67
N TYR A 129 13.48 -34.07 -13.32
CA TYR A 129 12.86 -32.79 -13.02
C TYR A 129 11.67 -32.48 -13.92
N LEU A 130 11.47 -33.20 -15.02
CA LEU A 130 10.47 -32.87 -16.03
C LEU A 130 9.04 -33.10 -15.53
N ASN A 131 8.14 -32.15 -15.76
CA ASN A 131 6.75 -32.20 -15.33
C ASN A 131 5.83 -32.61 -16.48
N TYR A 132 5.14 -33.75 -16.35
CA TYR A 132 4.19 -34.25 -17.35
C TYR A 132 3.18 -35.24 -16.75
N GLY A 133 2.22 -35.69 -17.56
CA GLY A 133 1.17 -36.61 -17.11
C GLY A 133 1.73 -37.85 -16.43
N GLY A 134 1.45 -38.00 -15.13
CA GLY A 134 1.95 -39.11 -14.29
C GLY A 134 3.35 -38.91 -13.69
N HIS A 135 4.03 -37.79 -13.98
CA HIS A 135 5.35 -37.46 -13.44
C HIS A 135 5.37 -36.03 -12.87
N PRO A 136 5.23 -35.86 -11.54
CA PRO A 136 5.05 -34.56 -10.89
C PRO A 136 6.37 -33.78 -10.74
N GLY A 137 7.08 -33.59 -11.84
CA GLY A 137 8.29 -32.78 -11.88
C GLY A 137 8.03 -31.29 -11.64
N ARG A 138 9.11 -30.52 -11.73
CA ARG A 138 9.15 -29.08 -11.42
C ARG A 138 9.56 -28.23 -12.62
N LEU A 139 10.04 -28.86 -13.70
CA LEU A 139 10.46 -28.24 -14.94
C LEU A 139 9.45 -28.56 -16.04
N SER A 140 8.78 -27.54 -16.57
CA SER A 140 7.95 -27.66 -17.77
C SER A 140 8.74 -27.19 -18.99
N ILE A 141 8.66 -27.94 -20.08
CA ILE A 141 9.37 -27.64 -21.33
C ILE A 141 8.33 -27.38 -22.41
N ILE A 142 8.31 -26.15 -22.95
CA ILE A 142 7.36 -25.72 -23.96
C ILE A 142 8.13 -25.30 -25.20
N MET A 143 7.83 -25.91 -26.35
CA MET A 143 8.43 -25.54 -27.65
C MET A 143 7.57 -24.47 -28.31
N THR A 144 8.21 -23.47 -28.90
CA THR A 144 7.56 -22.43 -29.71
C THR A 144 8.35 -22.15 -31.00
N GLY A 145 7.82 -21.30 -31.89
CA GLY A 145 8.45 -21.01 -33.19
C GLY A 145 8.17 -22.08 -34.25
N ALA A 146 9.21 -22.57 -34.93
CA ALA A 146 9.14 -23.53 -36.03
C ALA A 146 8.84 -24.97 -35.54
N VAL A 147 7.74 -25.14 -34.81
CA VAL A 147 7.29 -26.43 -34.25
C VAL A 147 6.64 -27.33 -35.30
N PRO A 148 6.61 -28.67 -35.09
CA PRO A 148 5.96 -29.62 -35.99
C PRO A 148 4.48 -29.34 -36.19
N LYS A 149 3.90 -29.89 -37.26
CA LYS A 149 2.44 -29.84 -37.47
C LYS A 149 1.72 -30.57 -36.33
N PRO A 150 0.47 -30.20 -35.99
CA PRO A 150 -0.27 -30.84 -34.90
C PRO A 150 -0.28 -32.37 -34.95
N ALA A 151 -0.47 -32.97 -36.14
CA ALA A 151 -0.48 -34.43 -36.31
C ALA A 151 0.84 -35.13 -35.89
N GLU A 152 1.97 -34.42 -35.88
CA GLU A 152 3.29 -34.92 -35.50
C GLU A 152 3.61 -34.65 -34.02
N MET A 153 2.95 -33.70 -33.36
CA MET A 153 3.23 -33.33 -31.96
C MET A 153 3.02 -34.51 -30.99
N THR A 154 2.09 -35.42 -31.30
CA THR A 154 1.77 -36.59 -30.46
C THR A 154 2.88 -37.65 -30.47
N THR A 155 3.81 -37.63 -31.44
CA THR A 155 4.90 -38.60 -31.52
C THR A 155 6.08 -38.25 -30.61
N TYR A 156 6.13 -37.03 -30.06
CA TYR A 156 7.19 -36.58 -29.17
C TYR A 156 6.95 -37.02 -27.71
N PRO A 157 8.00 -37.04 -26.85
CA PRO A 157 7.87 -37.42 -25.45
C PRO A 157 6.77 -36.66 -24.70
N ALA A 158 6.16 -37.29 -23.69
CA ALA A 158 5.03 -36.72 -22.95
C ALA A 158 5.32 -35.36 -22.30
N TRP A 159 6.58 -35.12 -21.89
CA TRP A 159 7.03 -33.85 -21.30
C TRP A 159 7.26 -32.72 -22.29
N MET A 160 7.36 -33.02 -23.58
CA MET A 160 7.53 -32.01 -24.62
C MET A 160 6.16 -31.43 -24.96
N LEU A 161 5.90 -30.24 -24.41
CA LEU A 161 4.70 -29.47 -24.68
C LEU A 161 4.96 -28.42 -25.76
N PHE A 162 3.89 -27.89 -26.34
CA PHE A 162 3.95 -26.90 -27.42
C PHE A 162 3.14 -25.65 -27.07
N ASP A 163 3.68 -24.50 -27.45
CA ASP A 163 3.00 -23.22 -27.52
C ASP A 163 2.31 -23.11 -28.88
N VAL A 164 1.04 -22.69 -28.89
CA VAL A 164 0.23 -22.62 -30.11
C VAL A 164 -0.44 -21.26 -30.25
N ASP A 165 -0.66 -20.83 -31.48
CA ASP A 165 -1.22 -19.52 -31.85
C ASP A 165 -2.61 -19.63 -32.48
N HIS A 166 -3.28 -20.76 -32.30
CA HIS A 166 -4.64 -21.05 -32.72
C HIS A 166 -5.22 -22.18 -31.85
N MET A 167 -6.55 -22.34 -31.85
CA MET A 167 -7.23 -23.33 -31.02
C MET A 167 -8.09 -24.32 -31.83
N ASP A 168 -8.27 -24.05 -33.11
CA ASP A 168 -9.15 -24.83 -33.99
C ASP A 168 -8.47 -26.16 -34.35
N GLY A 169 -9.24 -27.24 -34.44
CA GLY A 169 -8.71 -28.54 -34.91
C GLY A 169 -7.94 -29.37 -33.87
N PHE A 170 -7.91 -28.96 -32.60
CA PHE A 170 -7.25 -29.73 -31.53
C PHE A 170 -8.17 -30.81 -30.96
N THR A 171 -7.77 -32.07 -31.14
CA THR A 171 -8.37 -33.22 -30.44
C THR A 171 -7.93 -33.24 -28.96
N PRO A 172 -8.60 -34.00 -28.07
CA PRO A 172 -8.15 -34.14 -26.68
C PRO A 172 -6.70 -34.60 -26.53
N ALA A 173 -6.23 -35.47 -27.43
CA ALA A 173 -4.84 -35.94 -27.45
C ALA A 173 -3.85 -34.82 -27.83
N LEU A 174 -4.23 -33.93 -28.75
CA LEU A 174 -3.43 -32.76 -29.09
C LEU A 174 -3.47 -31.72 -27.98
N TRP A 175 -4.61 -31.51 -27.34
CA TRP A 175 -4.69 -30.62 -26.18
C TRP A 175 -3.78 -31.08 -25.04
N ALA A 176 -3.56 -32.38 -24.86
CA ALA A 176 -2.59 -32.88 -23.88
C ALA A 176 -1.13 -32.49 -24.19
N LYS A 177 -0.83 -32.12 -25.44
CA LYS A 177 0.48 -31.61 -25.89
C LYS A 177 0.61 -30.09 -25.84
N VAL A 178 -0.47 -29.34 -25.60
CA VAL A 178 -0.41 -27.88 -25.51
C VAL A 178 -0.10 -27.43 -24.09
N GLY A 179 1.03 -26.74 -23.91
CA GLY A 179 1.46 -26.18 -22.64
C GLY A 179 0.84 -24.80 -22.37
N GLN A 180 0.73 -23.98 -23.40
CA GLN A 180 0.13 -22.64 -23.36
C GLN A 180 -0.36 -22.23 -24.76
N VAL A 181 -1.17 -21.18 -24.83
CA VAL A 181 -1.59 -20.53 -26.07
C VAL A 181 -1.02 -19.12 -26.09
N SER A 182 -0.28 -18.76 -27.13
CA SER A 182 0.31 -17.43 -27.28
C SER A 182 -0.21 -16.73 -28.53
N TYR A 183 -0.79 -15.54 -28.35
CA TYR A 183 -1.23 -14.71 -29.48
C TYR A 183 -0.44 -13.39 -29.54
N PRO A 184 -0.27 -12.80 -30.72
CA PRO A 184 0.18 -11.41 -30.78
C PRO A 184 -0.91 -10.52 -30.19
N PHE A 185 -0.56 -9.60 -29.31
CA PHE A 185 -1.50 -8.65 -28.72
C PHE A 185 -2.19 -7.81 -29.81
N SER A 186 -1.43 -7.49 -30.87
CA SER A 186 -1.88 -6.75 -32.06
C SER A 186 -3.04 -7.43 -32.82
N LYS A 187 -3.26 -8.73 -32.62
CA LYS A 187 -4.45 -9.46 -33.13
C LYS A 187 -5.75 -8.92 -32.55
N TYR A 188 -5.72 -8.45 -31.30
CA TYR A 188 -6.91 -7.98 -30.58
C TYR A 188 -6.98 -6.46 -30.50
N VAL A 189 -5.83 -5.81 -30.24
CA VAL A 189 -5.73 -4.36 -30.05
C VAL A 189 -4.34 -3.84 -30.46
N ARG A 190 -4.31 -2.67 -31.10
CA ARG A 190 -3.08 -1.89 -31.30
C ARG A 190 -3.02 -0.78 -30.25
N TRP A 191 -2.29 -1.01 -29.17
CA TRP A 191 -2.15 -0.08 -28.05
C TRP A 191 -0.67 0.12 -27.73
N ASN A 192 -0.27 1.36 -27.45
CA ASN A 192 1.13 1.73 -27.20
C ASN A 192 1.53 1.67 -25.71
N GLY A 193 0.65 1.17 -24.84
CA GLY A 193 0.90 1.08 -23.39
C GLY A 193 0.55 2.34 -22.61
N LYS A 194 0.06 3.40 -23.26
CA LYS A 194 -0.33 4.67 -22.62
C LYS A 194 -1.85 4.85 -22.61
N GLY A 195 -2.39 5.41 -21.53
CA GLY A 195 -3.84 5.54 -21.34
C GLY A 195 -4.50 4.20 -21.04
N VAL A 196 -5.83 4.14 -21.17
CA VAL A 196 -6.61 2.93 -20.91
C VAL A 196 -7.15 2.34 -22.21
N LEU A 197 -7.29 1.01 -22.24
CA LEU A 197 -8.07 0.33 -23.27
C LEU A 197 -9.54 0.77 -23.16
N ASN A 198 -10.19 1.02 -24.29
CA ASN A 198 -11.62 1.32 -24.28
C ASN A 198 -12.47 0.06 -24.05
N ARG A 199 -13.77 0.23 -23.83
CA ARG A 199 -14.69 -0.87 -23.49
C ARG A 199 -14.70 -1.99 -24.54
N ASP A 200 -14.69 -1.66 -25.81
CA ASP A 200 -14.75 -2.64 -26.90
C ASP A 200 -13.43 -3.37 -27.07
N GLU A 201 -12.31 -2.67 -26.88
CA GLU A 201 -10.96 -3.25 -26.82
C GLU A 201 -10.82 -4.25 -25.67
N ILE A 202 -11.24 -3.86 -24.46
CA ILE A 202 -11.29 -4.73 -23.29
C ILE A 202 -12.13 -5.97 -23.58
N ALA A 203 -13.34 -5.79 -24.13
CA ALA A 203 -14.24 -6.90 -24.44
C ALA A 203 -13.62 -7.88 -25.45
N ARG A 204 -12.94 -7.39 -26.50
CA ARG A 204 -12.26 -8.24 -27.48
C ARG A 204 -11.10 -9.03 -26.89
N VAL A 205 -10.20 -8.38 -26.15
CA VAL A 205 -9.05 -9.05 -25.52
C VAL A 205 -9.55 -10.09 -24.52
N LYS A 206 -10.52 -9.70 -23.68
CA LYS A 206 -11.10 -10.56 -22.66
C LYS A 206 -11.80 -11.78 -23.25
N ALA A 207 -12.53 -11.64 -24.36
CA ALA A 207 -13.11 -12.78 -25.07
C ALA A 207 -12.04 -13.77 -25.56
N GLY A 208 -10.89 -13.26 -26.04
CA GLY A 208 -9.73 -14.08 -26.39
C GLY A 208 -9.19 -14.86 -25.19
N ILE A 209 -8.94 -14.17 -24.08
CA ILE A 209 -8.49 -14.77 -22.80
C ILE A 209 -9.48 -15.85 -22.33
N ASP A 210 -10.77 -15.51 -22.26
CA ASP A 210 -11.81 -16.40 -21.78
C ASP A 210 -11.95 -17.66 -22.64
N SER A 211 -11.75 -17.55 -23.96
CA SER A 211 -11.75 -18.72 -24.85
C SER A 211 -10.61 -19.69 -24.51
N VAL A 212 -9.41 -19.19 -24.27
CA VAL A 212 -8.24 -20.01 -23.89
C VAL A 212 -8.45 -20.65 -22.51
N HIS A 213 -9.00 -19.90 -21.56
CA HIS A 213 -9.36 -20.43 -20.23
C HIS A 213 -10.43 -21.51 -20.30
N GLN A 214 -11.45 -21.37 -21.17
CA GLN A 214 -12.47 -22.40 -21.40
C GLN A 214 -11.87 -23.70 -21.95
N ALA A 215 -10.77 -23.62 -22.71
CA ALA A 215 -10.01 -24.80 -23.14
C ALA A 215 -9.09 -25.39 -22.06
N GLY A 216 -9.09 -24.81 -20.84
CA GLY A 216 -8.24 -25.26 -19.73
C GLY A 216 -6.76 -24.95 -19.93
N LYS A 217 -6.43 -23.94 -20.73
CA LYS A 217 -5.05 -23.55 -21.07
C LYS A 217 -4.69 -22.18 -20.51
N LYS A 218 -3.39 -21.93 -20.41
CA LYS A 218 -2.82 -20.64 -20.05
C LYS A 218 -2.66 -19.78 -21.31
N ILE A 219 -2.95 -18.48 -21.20
CA ILE A 219 -2.72 -17.50 -22.26
C ILE A 219 -1.48 -16.63 -21.98
N ARG A 220 -0.69 -16.40 -23.02
CA ARG A 220 0.35 -15.36 -23.07
C ARG A 220 0.06 -14.45 -24.25
N PHE A 221 0.39 -13.16 -24.11
CA PHE A 221 0.49 -12.26 -25.25
C PHE A 221 1.95 -11.91 -25.53
N TRP A 222 2.35 -11.95 -26.80
CA TRP A 222 3.58 -11.32 -27.29
C TRP A 222 3.23 -10.02 -28.04
N GLU A 223 4.20 -9.19 -28.41
CA GLU A 223 3.96 -7.82 -28.93
C GLU A 223 3.21 -6.88 -27.95
N THR A 224 3.32 -7.13 -26.64
CA THR A 224 2.77 -6.21 -25.63
C THR A 224 3.72 -5.05 -25.39
N PRO A 225 3.22 -3.81 -25.18
CA PRO A 225 4.05 -2.73 -24.67
C PRO A 225 4.68 -3.13 -23.33
N ASP A 226 5.97 -2.86 -23.12
CA ASP A 226 6.70 -3.32 -21.94
C ASP A 226 6.86 -2.19 -20.89
N THR A 227 5.76 -1.92 -20.20
CA THR A 227 5.61 -0.83 -19.23
C THR A 227 4.73 -1.26 -18.05
N LYS A 228 4.89 -0.61 -16.89
CA LYS A 228 4.03 -0.82 -15.70
C LYS A 228 2.53 -0.77 -16.03
N SER A 229 2.09 0.22 -16.82
CA SER A 229 0.69 0.38 -17.22
C SER A 229 0.18 -0.79 -18.06
N SER A 230 1.03 -1.35 -18.93
CA SER A 230 0.70 -2.53 -19.73
C SER A 230 0.62 -3.79 -18.88
N TRP A 231 1.59 -4.02 -17.99
CA TRP A 231 1.54 -5.16 -17.06
C TRP A 231 0.29 -5.11 -16.19
N LEU A 232 -0.07 -3.95 -15.65
CA LEU A 232 -1.33 -3.73 -14.92
C LEU A 232 -2.56 -4.07 -15.76
N ALA A 233 -2.61 -3.61 -17.02
CA ALA A 233 -3.74 -3.91 -17.90
C ALA A 233 -3.87 -5.42 -18.18
N LEU A 234 -2.77 -6.12 -18.42
CA LEU A 234 -2.76 -7.57 -18.66
C LEU A 234 -3.18 -8.35 -17.40
N ILE A 235 -2.72 -7.94 -16.22
CA ILE A 235 -3.13 -8.51 -14.93
C ILE A 235 -4.64 -8.35 -14.74
N ARG A 236 -5.18 -7.14 -14.94
CA ARG A 236 -6.62 -6.83 -14.85
C ARG A 236 -7.46 -7.68 -15.81
N LEU A 237 -6.95 -7.93 -17.01
CA LEU A 237 -7.64 -8.72 -18.02
C LEU A 237 -7.56 -10.24 -17.76
N GLY A 238 -6.68 -10.69 -16.86
CA GLY A 238 -6.56 -12.10 -16.48
C GLY A 238 -5.55 -12.91 -17.30
N VAL A 239 -4.54 -12.26 -17.90
CA VAL A 239 -3.50 -12.95 -18.67
C VAL A 239 -2.63 -13.83 -17.77
N ASP A 240 -2.35 -15.07 -18.16
CA ASP A 240 -1.68 -16.02 -17.27
C ASP A 240 -0.17 -15.84 -17.14
N VAL A 241 0.46 -15.36 -18.21
CA VAL A 241 1.91 -15.24 -18.32
C VAL A 241 2.24 -13.85 -18.87
N ILE A 242 2.88 -13.02 -18.05
CA ILE A 242 3.24 -11.64 -18.41
C ILE A 242 4.66 -11.61 -18.97
N GLY A 243 4.79 -11.41 -20.28
CA GLY A 243 6.09 -11.28 -20.95
C GLY A 243 6.74 -9.92 -20.75
N THR A 244 8.07 -9.91 -20.62
CA THR A 244 8.88 -8.68 -20.54
C THR A 244 10.29 -8.95 -21.09
N ASP A 245 10.91 -7.92 -21.67
CA ASP A 245 12.36 -7.88 -21.91
C ASP A 245 13.08 -7.17 -20.73
N LYS A 246 12.33 -6.62 -19.76
CA LYS A 246 12.81 -5.84 -18.61
C LYS A 246 12.69 -6.61 -17.29
N VAL A 247 13.49 -7.66 -17.16
CA VAL A 247 13.47 -8.60 -16.02
C VAL A 247 13.44 -7.92 -14.65
N GLU A 248 14.30 -6.93 -14.42
CA GLU A 248 14.35 -6.25 -13.11
C GLU A 248 13.09 -5.45 -12.84
N GLU A 249 12.64 -4.66 -13.82
CA GLU A 249 11.50 -3.75 -13.65
C GLU A 249 10.20 -4.52 -13.34
N LEU A 250 9.87 -5.55 -14.12
CA LEU A 250 8.67 -6.38 -13.86
C LEU A 250 8.84 -7.22 -12.59
N GLY A 251 10.04 -7.76 -12.36
CA GLY A 251 10.33 -8.56 -11.17
C GLY A 251 10.16 -7.76 -9.88
N ASP A 252 10.69 -6.53 -9.82
CA ASP A 252 10.52 -5.64 -8.68
C ASP A 252 9.06 -5.21 -8.52
N PHE A 253 8.39 -4.89 -9.63
CA PHE A 253 6.97 -4.53 -9.62
C PHE A 253 6.08 -5.63 -9.01
N LEU A 254 6.31 -6.89 -9.35
CA LEU A 254 5.55 -8.02 -8.81
C LEU A 254 6.01 -8.46 -7.41
N ASN A 255 7.30 -8.32 -7.07
CA ASN A 255 7.79 -8.64 -5.73
C ASN A 255 7.34 -7.63 -4.66
N LYS A 256 7.15 -6.36 -5.03
CA LYS A 256 6.65 -5.33 -4.11
C LYS A 256 5.13 -5.42 -3.90
N LYS A 257 4.41 -6.00 -4.86
CA LYS A 257 2.94 -6.13 -4.83
C LYS A 257 2.34 -6.55 -3.48
N PRO A 258 2.88 -7.52 -2.71
CA PRO A 258 2.30 -7.90 -1.42
C PRO A 258 2.32 -6.78 -0.35
N ALA A 259 3.30 -5.87 -0.40
CA ALA A 259 3.37 -4.70 0.48
C ALA A 259 2.54 -3.52 -0.05
N ASP A 260 2.41 -3.44 -1.38
CA ASP A 260 1.73 -2.38 -2.11
C ASP A 260 0.24 -2.64 -2.37
N GLU A 261 -0.29 -3.79 -1.94
CA GLU A 261 -1.68 -4.19 -2.17
C GLU A 261 -2.42 -4.38 -0.84
N TYR A 262 -3.68 -3.92 -0.82
CA TYR A 262 -4.56 -4.12 0.32
C TYR A 262 -5.99 -4.40 -0.13
N ILE A 263 -6.62 -5.40 0.48
CA ILE A 263 -8.05 -5.65 0.41
C ILE A 263 -8.56 -5.54 1.84
N SER A 264 -9.48 -4.59 2.07
CA SER A 264 -10.08 -4.40 3.38
C SER A 264 -10.96 -5.60 3.75
N PRO A 265 -10.84 -6.16 4.97
CA PRO A 265 -11.71 -7.24 5.41
C PRO A 265 -13.14 -6.76 5.71
N ALA A 266 -13.30 -5.50 6.10
CA ALA A 266 -14.60 -4.90 6.42
C ALA A 266 -14.51 -3.36 6.38
N ALA A 267 -15.58 -2.73 5.89
CA ALA A 267 -15.79 -1.30 6.05
C ALA A 267 -16.20 -0.96 7.49
N TYR A 268 -15.89 0.26 7.93
CA TYR A 268 -16.32 0.85 9.18
C TYR A 268 -17.28 2.02 8.94
N PRO A 269 -18.24 2.24 9.85
CA PRO A 269 -19.24 3.29 9.68
C PRO A 269 -18.61 4.68 9.81
N VAL A 270 -19.10 5.63 9.02
CA VAL A 270 -18.77 7.05 9.14
C VAL A 270 -19.91 7.81 9.81
N TYR A 271 -19.57 8.80 10.63
CA TYR A 271 -20.52 9.74 11.18
C TYR A 271 -21.11 10.63 10.08
N GLN A 272 -22.39 11.00 10.21
CA GLN A 272 -23.05 11.96 9.34
C GLN A 272 -23.19 13.29 10.09
N PRO A 273 -22.39 14.30 9.76
CA PRO A 273 -22.47 15.58 10.44
C PRO A 273 -23.80 16.29 10.21
N THR A 274 -24.25 17.05 11.21
CA THR A 274 -25.46 17.87 11.13
C THR A 274 -25.23 19.20 10.41
N TYR A 275 -23.97 19.63 10.32
CA TYR A 275 -23.52 20.92 9.76
C TYR A 275 -24.11 22.16 10.44
N ARG A 276 -24.76 22.00 11.59
CA ARG A 276 -25.55 23.06 12.24
C ARG A 276 -24.74 24.33 12.53
N THR A 277 -23.49 24.17 12.93
CA THR A 277 -22.59 25.28 13.28
C THR A 277 -21.38 25.37 12.37
N ASP A 278 -21.32 24.56 11.32
CA ASP A 278 -20.18 24.54 10.40
C ASP A 278 -20.12 25.86 9.61
N GLY A 279 -18.97 26.51 9.63
CA GLY A 279 -18.73 27.80 8.97
C GLY A 279 -19.37 29.01 9.67
N ALA A 280 -20.06 28.82 10.80
CA ALA A 280 -20.66 29.93 11.52
C ALA A 280 -19.59 30.84 12.15
N VAL A 281 -19.73 32.16 11.99
CA VAL A 281 -18.90 33.15 12.69
C VAL A 281 -19.46 33.35 14.09
N LYS A 282 -19.05 32.51 15.03
CA LYS A 282 -19.48 32.53 16.43
C LYS A 282 -18.35 32.07 17.34
N LYS A 283 -18.55 32.23 18.66
CA LYS A 283 -17.59 31.81 19.67
C LYS A 283 -17.11 30.37 19.47
N VAL A 284 -15.77 30.22 19.49
CA VAL A 284 -15.08 28.92 19.51
C VAL A 284 -14.57 28.69 20.93
N LYS A 285 -15.24 27.79 21.64
CA LYS A 285 -14.90 27.43 23.01
C LYS A 285 -13.85 26.33 23.04
N ASN A 286 -13.97 25.33 22.17
CA ASN A 286 -13.04 24.19 22.12
C ASN A 286 -12.35 24.11 20.76
N ILE A 287 -11.08 23.73 20.75
CA ILE A 287 -10.30 23.46 19.54
C ILE A 287 -9.73 22.05 19.62
N ILE A 288 -9.96 21.28 18.57
CA ILE A 288 -9.42 19.94 18.39
C ILE A 288 -8.57 19.97 17.13
N LEU A 289 -7.26 19.78 17.29
CA LEU A 289 -6.30 19.69 16.19
C LEU A 289 -5.89 18.22 16.04
N CYS A 290 -6.38 17.59 14.98
CA CYS A 290 -6.02 16.23 14.61
C CYS A 290 -4.91 16.25 13.55
N ILE A 291 -3.81 15.56 13.81
CA ILE A 291 -2.64 15.48 12.92
C ILE A 291 -2.49 14.04 12.45
N GLY A 292 -2.60 13.79 11.15
CA GLY A 292 -2.18 12.52 10.56
C GLY A 292 -0.75 12.71 10.06
N ASP A 293 0.25 12.25 10.81
CA ASP A 293 1.66 12.36 10.42
C ASP A 293 1.87 11.72 9.04
N GLY A 294 2.49 12.44 8.09
CA GLY A 294 2.70 11.96 6.72
C GLY A 294 1.44 11.82 5.84
N MET A 295 0.26 12.25 6.32
CA MET A 295 -1.04 11.99 5.67
C MET A 295 -1.33 12.90 4.46
N GLY A 296 -0.84 12.49 3.29
CA GLY A 296 -1.17 13.12 2.00
C GLY A 296 -2.54 12.70 1.40
N LEU A 297 -2.93 13.31 0.26
CA LEU A 297 -4.18 12.99 -0.43
C LEU A 297 -4.27 11.54 -0.92
N ALA A 298 -3.16 10.94 -1.35
CA ALA A 298 -3.13 9.55 -1.78
C ALA A 298 -3.41 8.58 -0.62
N HIS A 299 -2.88 8.88 0.58
CA HIS A 299 -3.17 8.13 1.81
C HIS A 299 -4.67 8.16 2.12
N LEU A 300 -5.30 9.34 2.01
CA LEU A 300 -6.75 9.50 2.19
C LEU A 300 -7.55 8.70 1.15
N TYR A 301 -7.23 8.83 -0.14
CA TYR A 301 -8.00 8.14 -1.18
C TYR A 301 -7.83 6.61 -1.15
N ALA A 302 -6.65 6.12 -0.74
CA ALA A 302 -6.42 4.70 -0.46
C ALA A 302 -7.36 4.21 0.65
N THR A 303 -7.42 4.90 1.79
CA THR A 303 -8.29 4.53 2.90
C THR A 303 -9.77 4.68 2.55
N TYR A 304 -10.15 5.70 1.78
CA TYR A 304 -11.51 5.86 1.24
C TYR A 304 -11.94 4.67 0.39
N THR A 305 -11.07 4.22 -0.50
CA THR A 305 -11.31 3.06 -1.36
C THR A 305 -11.43 1.80 -0.51
N ALA A 306 -10.49 1.58 0.43
CA ALA A 306 -10.52 0.45 1.35
C ALA A 306 -11.76 0.43 2.26
N ASN A 307 -12.31 1.61 2.60
CA ASN A 307 -13.53 1.75 3.38
C ASN A 307 -14.79 1.88 2.52
N SER A 308 -14.80 1.24 1.35
CA SER A 308 -15.96 1.14 0.46
C SER A 308 -16.59 2.48 0.08
N GLY A 309 -15.75 3.49 -0.15
CA GLY A 309 -16.16 4.79 -0.64
C GLY A 309 -16.65 5.73 0.46
N GLN A 310 -16.15 5.58 1.69
CA GLN A 310 -16.54 6.41 2.83
C GLN A 310 -15.33 6.78 3.69
N LEU A 311 -15.26 8.03 4.14
CA LEU A 311 -14.38 8.50 5.22
C LEU A 311 -15.08 9.58 6.03
N ASN A 312 -14.79 9.69 7.33
CA ASN A 312 -15.28 10.77 8.18
C ASN A 312 -14.67 12.11 7.76
N ILE A 313 -13.37 12.16 7.48
CA ILE A 313 -12.68 13.39 7.06
C ILE A 313 -13.25 13.97 5.76
N PHE A 314 -13.71 13.12 4.83
CA PHE A 314 -14.39 13.56 3.59
C PHE A 314 -15.82 14.07 3.81
N LYS A 315 -16.33 14.07 5.06
CA LYS A 315 -17.57 14.77 5.42
C LYS A 315 -17.32 16.23 5.83
N MET A 316 -16.08 16.67 5.94
CA MET A 316 -15.75 18.06 6.25
C MET A 316 -15.80 18.90 4.97
N LEU A 317 -16.63 19.95 4.95
CA LEU A 317 -16.89 20.73 3.72
C LEU A 317 -15.85 21.83 3.47
N ASN A 318 -15.11 22.24 4.50
CA ASN A 318 -14.16 23.34 4.42
C ASN A 318 -12.75 22.79 4.30
N ILE A 319 -12.16 22.98 3.12
CA ILE A 319 -10.90 22.36 2.72
C ILE A 319 -9.93 23.43 2.23
N GLY A 320 -8.70 23.37 2.71
CA GLY A 320 -7.54 24.12 2.24
C GLY A 320 -6.34 23.22 2.02
N PHE A 321 -5.21 23.82 1.66
CA PHE A 321 -3.92 23.15 1.51
C PHE A 321 -2.82 23.92 2.24
N SER A 322 -1.99 23.17 2.94
CA SER A 322 -0.87 23.64 3.73
C SER A 322 0.44 23.40 2.99
N VAL A 323 1.24 24.45 2.78
CA VAL A 323 2.60 24.37 2.23
C VAL A 323 3.59 24.13 3.38
N THR A 324 4.32 23.02 3.31
CA THR A 324 4.94 22.38 4.48
C THR A 324 6.44 22.64 4.63
N ASN A 325 7.15 23.10 3.61
CA ASN A 325 8.62 23.33 3.61
C ASN A 325 9.15 23.97 4.91
N SER A 326 10.30 23.54 5.41
CA SER A 326 10.92 24.14 6.60
C SER A 326 11.63 25.46 6.25
N ALA A 327 12.30 26.08 7.23
CA ALA A 327 13.07 27.30 7.01
C ALA A 327 14.33 27.04 6.15
N ASP A 328 14.90 25.85 6.24
CA ASP A 328 16.17 25.46 5.62
C ASP A 328 16.05 24.39 4.52
N ALA A 329 14.89 23.75 4.35
CA ALA A 329 14.69 22.72 3.33
C ALA A 329 13.37 22.85 2.54
N TYR A 330 13.38 22.29 1.32
CA TYR A 330 12.20 22.20 0.46
C TYR A 330 11.20 21.15 0.97
N ILE A 331 11.68 20.08 1.58
CA ILE A 331 10.91 19.00 2.20
C ILE A 331 11.18 19.11 3.70
N THR A 332 10.14 19.30 4.50
CA THR A 332 10.26 19.41 5.96
C THR A 332 10.38 18.04 6.61
N ASP A 333 10.90 17.99 7.82
CA ASP A 333 10.65 16.90 8.77
C ASP A 333 9.46 17.20 9.70
N SER A 334 9.03 16.21 10.49
CA SER A 334 7.93 16.36 11.47
C SER A 334 8.22 17.43 12.53
N ALA A 335 9.47 17.64 12.93
CA ALA A 335 9.81 18.63 13.95
C ALA A 335 9.59 20.06 13.48
N ALA A 336 10.13 20.42 12.31
CA ALA A 336 9.89 21.73 11.72
C ALA A 336 8.42 21.89 11.27
N GLY A 337 7.83 20.84 10.70
CA GLY A 337 6.45 20.80 10.26
C GLY A 337 5.47 21.08 11.41
N ALA A 338 5.65 20.37 12.53
CA ALA A 338 4.84 20.53 13.73
C ALA A 338 5.08 21.86 14.44
N THR A 339 6.35 22.28 14.57
CA THR A 339 6.69 23.58 15.17
C THR A 339 6.00 24.72 14.45
N ALA A 340 5.88 24.65 13.12
CA ALA A 340 5.25 25.70 12.32
C ALA A 340 3.76 25.90 12.63
N PHE A 341 2.94 24.84 12.66
CA PHE A 341 1.51 24.98 13.03
C PHE A 341 1.28 25.05 14.54
N ALA A 342 2.26 24.64 15.36
CA ALA A 342 2.20 24.77 16.82
C ALA A 342 2.51 26.20 17.27
N SER A 343 3.39 26.94 16.59
CA SER A 343 3.92 28.24 17.05
C SER A 343 3.77 29.41 16.07
N GLY A 344 3.44 29.15 14.81
CA GLY A 344 3.29 30.17 13.77
C GLY A 344 4.60 30.68 13.17
N GLN A 345 5.72 30.01 13.42
CA GLN A 345 7.01 30.34 12.79
C GLN A 345 7.63 29.10 12.17
N LYS A 346 8.22 29.27 10.98
CA LYS A 346 9.09 28.25 10.39
C LYS A 346 10.36 28.10 11.24
N THR A 347 10.90 26.90 11.24
CA THR A 347 12.19 26.58 11.86
C THR A 347 12.95 25.59 11.00
N ASP A 348 14.19 25.30 11.37
CA ASP A 348 15.07 24.37 10.66
C ASP A 348 14.61 22.92 10.92
N ASP A 349 14.83 22.02 9.97
CA ASP A 349 14.54 20.60 10.17
C ASP A 349 15.20 20.07 11.45
N ARG A 350 14.52 19.13 12.11
CA ARG A 350 14.90 18.55 13.42
C ARG A 350 14.69 19.49 14.61
N ALA A 351 14.44 20.79 14.42
CA ALA A 351 14.21 21.71 15.51
C ALA A 351 12.77 21.60 16.07
N VAL A 352 12.65 21.56 17.39
CA VAL A 352 11.38 21.37 18.12
C VAL A 352 11.08 22.63 18.93
N GLY A 353 9.99 23.31 18.61
CA GLY A 353 9.47 24.42 19.42
C GLY A 353 10.41 25.62 19.57
N VAL A 354 11.37 25.78 18.67
CA VAL A 354 12.31 26.91 18.62
C VAL A 354 12.28 27.55 17.24
N ASP A 355 12.68 28.81 17.14
CA ASP A 355 12.96 29.46 15.85
C ASP A 355 14.34 29.04 15.29
N PRO A 356 14.72 29.46 14.05
CA PRO A 356 16.00 29.08 13.46
C PRO A 356 17.23 29.47 14.29
N GLU A 357 17.13 30.51 15.14
CA GLU A 357 18.21 30.87 16.05
C GLU A 357 18.27 30.00 17.32
N GLY A 358 17.24 29.19 17.57
CA GLY A 358 17.09 28.35 18.76
C GLY A 358 16.36 28.99 19.91
N ARG A 359 15.67 30.11 19.69
CA ARG A 359 14.94 30.78 20.76
C ARG A 359 13.60 30.07 20.96
N PRO A 360 13.21 29.77 22.21
CA PRO A 360 11.93 29.12 22.51
C PRO A 360 10.72 29.86 21.95
N LEU A 361 9.81 29.13 21.32
CA LEU A 361 8.55 29.63 20.78
C LEU A 361 7.37 29.12 21.60
N LYS A 362 6.39 29.99 21.87
CA LYS A 362 5.15 29.56 22.55
C LYS A 362 4.25 28.77 21.61
N SER A 363 3.80 27.61 22.06
CA SER A 363 2.90 26.75 21.29
C SER A 363 1.42 27.13 21.47
N LEU A 364 0.53 26.57 20.65
CA LEU A 364 -0.92 26.66 20.85
C LEU A 364 -1.35 26.13 22.23
N ALA A 365 -0.62 25.17 22.82
CA ALA A 365 -0.90 24.70 24.16
C ALA A 365 -0.60 25.80 25.21
N ASP A 366 0.51 26.53 25.07
CA ASP A 366 0.84 27.68 25.93
C ASP A 366 -0.21 28.78 25.86
N TYR A 367 -0.60 29.17 24.65
CA TYR A 367 -1.62 30.19 24.46
C TYR A 367 -2.99 29.74 24.97
N SER A 368 -3.34 28.46 24.78
CA SER A 368 -4.60 27.90 25.27
C SER A 368 -4.68 27.88 26.80
N ALA A 369 -3.60 27.43 27.46
CA ALA A 369 -3.53 27.42 28.91
C ALA A 369 -3.52 28.83 29.49
N ALA A 370 -2.82 29.79 28.86
CA ALA A 370 -2.87 31.20 29.24
C ALA A 370 -4.29 31.79 29.12
N ALA A 371 -5.10 31.31 28.18
CA ALA A 371 -6.52 31.64 28.05
C ALA A 371 -7.43 30.88 29.06
N GLY A 372 -6.84 30.09 29.96
CA GLY A 372 -7.54 29.30 30.98
C GLY A 372 -8.23 28.04 30.45
N LYS A 373 -7.92 27.62 29.21
CA LYS A 373 -8.44 26.39 28.62
C LYS A 373 -7.75 25.17 29.23
N LYS A 374 -8.46 24.04 29.24
CA LYS A 374 -7.86 22.73 29.45
C LYS A 374 -7.04 22.31 28.23
N THR A 375 -6.01 21.50 28.44
CA THR A 375 -5.04 21.16 27.39
C THR A 375 -4.73 19.66 27.40
N ALA A 376 -4.75 19.03 26.22
CA ALA A 376 -4.36 17.63 26.06
C ALA A 376 -3.49 17.41 24.83
N ASP A 377 -2.62 16.40 24.94
CA ASP A 377 -1.69 15.94 23.92
C ASP A 377 -1.75 14.40 23.89
N ILE A 378 -2.26 13.84 22.78
CA ILE A 378 -2.58 12.42 22.63
C ILE A 378 -1.95 11.88 21.34
N VAL A 379 -1.07 10.90 21.44
CA VAL A 379 -0.34 10.37 20.27
C VAL A 379 -0.33 8.85 20.24
N ALA A 380 -0.15 8.27 19.05
CA ALA A 380 0.07 6.84 18.84
C ALA A 380 1.57 6.53 18.61
N CYS A 381 2.42 7.18 19.39
CA CYS A 381 3.87 6.99 19.43
C CYS A 381 4.40 7.46 20.80
N GLU A 382 5.70 7.68 20.88
CA GLU A 382 6.40 8.25 22.01
C GLU A 382 6.05 9.74 22.20
N LEU A 383 5.81 10.17 23.44
CA LEU A 383 5.59 11.60 23.73
C LEU A 383 6.84 12.47 23.48
N THR A 384 8.01 11.86 23.33
CA THR A 384 9.26 12.55 22.98
C THR A 384 9.50 12.64 21.48
N ASP A 385 8.62 12.05 20.66
CA ASP A 385 8.67 12.26 19.22
C ASP A 385 8.29 13.71 18.87
N ALA A 386 8.63 14.14 17.66
CA ALA A 386 8.68 15.54 17.30
C ALA A 386 7.32 16.25 17.35
N THR A 387 6.27 15.62 16.83
CA THR A 387 4.94 16.22 16.76
C THR A 387 4.38 16.57 18.14
N PRO A 388 4.31 15.65 19.13
CA PRO A 388 3.92 16.02 20.49
C PRO A 388 4.91 16.98 21.14
N ALA A 389 6.22 16.76 20.97
CA ALA A 389 7.25 17.61 21.57
C ALA A 389 7.14 19.07 21.14
N ALA A 390 6.73 19.37 19.91
CA ALA A 390 6.53 20.74 19.42
C ALA A 390 5.47 21.54 20.21
N PHE A 391 4.60 20.87 20.97
CA PHE A 391 3.60 21.53 21.82
C PHE A 391 4.08 21.79 23.25
N TYR A 392 5.19 21.21 23.70
CA TYR A 392 5.64 21.35 25.10
C TYR A 392 7.14 21.55 25.34
N ALA A 393 8.00 21.31 24.35
CA ALA A 393 9.44 21.35 24.47
C ALA A 393 10.08 22.33 23.49
N HIS A 394 11.33 22.70 23.78
CA HIS A 394 12.15 23.62 23.02
C HIS A 394 13.57 23.05 22.91
N ASP A 395 13.92 22.50 21.76
CA ASP A 395 15.25 21.94 21.48
C ASP A 395 15.61 22.13 20.01
N LYS A 396 16.89 22.27 19.70
CA LYS A 396 17.36 22.37 18.31
C LYS A 396 17.39 21.01 17.60
N GLU A 397 17.18 19.93 18.35
CA GLU A 397 17.42 18.57 17.86
C GLU A 397 16.40 17.58 18.44
N ARG A 398 15.50 17.08 17.58
CA ARG A 398 14.43 16.15 17.93
C ARG A 398 14.91 14.82 18.53
N SER A 399 16.16 14.42 18.28
CA SER A 399 16.74 13.20 18.85
C SER A 399 17.26 13.36 20.29
N HIS A 400 17.22 14.56 20.88
CA HIS A 400 17.53 14.78 22.30
C HIS A 400 16.41 14.31 23.24
N TRP A 401 15.93 13.07 23.09
CA TRP A 401 14.72 12.56 23.75
C TRP A 401 14.72 12.73 25.27
N GLY A 402 15.86 12.52 25.94
CA GLY A 402 15.97 12.72 27.40
C GLY A 402 15.83 14.19 27.82
N ALA A 403 16.37 15.13 27.04
CA ALA A 403 16.23 16.56 27.29
C ALA A 403 14.79 17.01 27.02
N ILE A 404 14.21 16.57 25.89
CA ILE A 404 12.81 16.81 25.53
C ILE A 404 11.88 16.29 26.63
N ALA A 405 12.04 15.03 27.07
CA ALA A 405 11.26 14.45 28.16
C ALA A 405 11.33 15.31 29.42
N ALA A 406 12.52 15.78 29.80
CA ALA A 406 12.69 16.62 30.98
C ALA A 406 11.94 17.96 30.92
N GLN A 407 11.69 18.51 29.73
CA GLN A 407 10.97 19.78 29.56
C GLN A 407 9.46 19.67 29.78
N ILE A 408 8.88 18.46 29.81
CA ILE A 408 7.45 18.26 30.11
C ILE A 408 7.05 18.84 31.48
N ILE A 409 8.01 18.99 32.40
CA ILE A 409 7.80 19.56 33.75
C ILE A 409 7.47 21.05 33.73
N THR A 410 7.74 21.77 32.63
CA THR A 410 7.33 23.17 32.46
C THR A 410 6.10 23.30 31.58
N SER A 411 5.67 22.21 30.95
CA SER A 411 4.50 22.20 30.08
C SER A 411 3.22 22.62 30.83
N PRO A 412 2.32 23.35 30.14
CA PRO A 412 0.99 23.66 30.63
C PRO A 412 -0.06 22.58 30.31
N VAL A 413 0.29 21.49 29.63
CA VAL A 413 -0.67 20.44 29.22
C VAL A 413 -1.20 19.66 30.43
N ASP A 414 -2.53 19.56 30.58
CA ASP A 414 -3.16 18.83 31.69
C ASP A 414 -3.13 17.30 31.50
N ILE A 415 -3.34 16.80 30.27
CA ILE A 415 -3.37 15.37 29.97
C ILE A 415 -2.40 15.03 28.84
N PHE A 416 -1.43 14.17 29.13
CA PHE A 416 -0.56 13.55 28.15
C PHE A 416 -0.87 12.06 28.02
N LEU A 417 -0.90 11.56 26.79
CA LEU A 417 -1.02 10.14 26.51
C LEU A 417 -0.16 9.74 25.30
N GLY A 418 0.77 8.82 25.54
CA GLY A 418 1.63 8.20 24.52
C GLY A 418 2.53 7.15 25.17
N SER A 419 3.61 6.74 24.50
CA SER A 419 4.66 5.87 25.05
C SER A 419 5.94 6.66 25.39
N GLY A 420 7.10 6.01 25.49
CA GLY A 420 8.38 6.65 25.83
C GLY A 420 8.75 6.59 27.33
N TYR A 421 8.22 5.61 28.08
CA TYR A 421 8.46 5.49 29.53
C TYR A 421 9.94 5.56 29.93
N LYS A 422 10.83 4.97 29.11
CA LYS A 422 12.25 4.90 29.38
C LYS A 422 12.87 6.28 29.51
N GLU A 423 12.50 7.21 28.63
CA GLU A 423 13.01 8.58 28.57
C GLU A 423 12.57 9.38 29.80
N PHE A 424 11.31 9.23 30.24
CA PHE A 424 10.80 9.92 31.43
C PHE A 424 11.27 9.30 32.76
N ASN A 425 11.66 8.02 32.76
CA ASN A 425 12.13 7.31 33.94
C ASN A 425 13.66 7.38 34.13
N GLN A 426 14.38 8.08 33.25
CA GLN A 426 15.81 8.33 33.44
C GLN A 426 16.04 9.40 34.53
N PRO A 427 16.84 9.12 35.56
CA PRO A 427 17.10 10.08 36.63
C PRO A 427 18.06 11.18 36.16
N VAL A 428 17.70 12.44 36.40
CA VAL A 428 18.56 13.61 36.16
C VAL A 428 18.65 14.41 37.46
N GLY A 429 19.86 14.45 38.04
CA GLY A 429 20.08 15.07 39.35
C GLY A 429 19.47 14.27 40.52
N GLY A 430 19.41 12.94 40.40
CA GLY A 430 18.90 12.04 41.44
C GLY A 430 17.37 11.85 41.45
N GLU A 431 16.64 12.50 40.53
CA GLU A 431 15.19 12.39 40.44
C GLU A 431 14.75 12.20 38.97
N THR A 432 13.76 11.33 38.74
CA THR A 432 13.20 11.12 37.39
C THR A 432 12.21 12.22 36.99
N THR A 433 11.95 12.36 35.70
CA THR A 433 10.88 13.27 35.22
C THR A 433 9.51 12.84 35.74
N ILE A 434 9.28 11.52 35.86
CA ILE A 434 8.06 10.94 36.46
C ILE A 434 7.85 11.44 37.89
N ASP A 435 8.89 11.41 38.72
CA ASP A 435 8.80 11.85 40.12
C ASP A 435 8.49 13.36 40.21
N LYS A 436 9.14 14.16 39.36
CA LYS A 436 8.87 15.61 39.24
C LYS A 436 7.43 15.88 38.81
N MET A 437 6.88 15.11 37.88
CA MET A 437 5.49 15.24 37.43
C MET A 437 4.49 14.84 38.52
N LYS A 438 4.77 13.80 39.31
CA LYS A 438 3.96 13.45 40.49
C LYS A 438 3.94 14.60 41.51
N LYS A 439 5.10 15.24 41.78
CA LYS A 439 5.18 16.43 42.65
C LYS A 439 4.38 17.63 42.11
N ARG A 440 4.21 17.75 40.78
CA ARG A 440 3.32 18.73 40.13
C ARG A 440 1.83 18.34 40.15
N GLY A 441 1.49 17.20 40.77
CA GLY A 441 0.11 16.74 40.92
C GLY A 441 -0.41 15.90 39.75
N TYR A 442 0.45 15.40 38.87
CA TYR A 442 0.03 14.46 37.82
C TYR A 442 -0.13 13.05 38.38
N THR A 443 -1.22 12.38 37.99
CA THR A 443 -1.32 10.94 38.12
C THR A 443 -0.58 10.30 36.94
N VAL A 444 0.45 9.50 37.25
CA VAL A 444 1.24 8.79 36.23
C VAL A 444 0.68 7.38 36.04
N ILE A 445 0.31 7.05 34.81
CA ILE A 445 -0.37 5.79 34.47
C ILE A 445 0.42 5.05 33.39
N ARG A 446 0.49 3.72 33.48
CA ARG A 446 1.20 2.87 32.51
C ARG A 446 0.34 1.82 31.81
N ASN A 447 -0.91 1.68 32.24
CA ASN A 447 -1.86 0.74 31.66
C ASN A 447 -3.04 1.51 31.05
N PHE A 448 -3.51 1.06 29.89
CA PHE A 448 -4.55 1.79 29.15
C PHE A 448 -5.94 1.70 29.82
N ASP A 449 -6.29 0.57 30.43
CA ASP A 449 -7.56 0.44 31.15
C ASP A 449 -7.60 1.35 32.38
N ASP A 450 -6.47 1.48 33.10
CA ASP A 450 -6.33 2.43 34.21
C ASP A 450 -6.50 3.88 33.74
N PHE A 451 -5.98 4.20 32.55
CA PHE A 451 -6.19 5.51 31.93
C PHE A 451 -7.67 5.76 31.61
N LEU A 452 -8.38 4.76 31.09
CA LEU A 452 -9.82 4.87 30.83
C LEU A 452 -10.63 5.00 32.13
N ALA A 453 -10.20 4.37 33.23
CA ALA A 453 -10.90 4.37 34.51
C ALA A 453 -10.68 5.63 35.36
N THR A 454 -9.49 6.25 35.31
CA THR A 454 -9.13 7.36 36.23
C THR A 454 -10.00 8.61 36.07
N SER A 455 -10.26 9.35 37.14
CA SER A 455 -10.90 10.66 37.12
C SER A 455 -9.92 11.81 37.42
N ALA A 456 -8.61 11.53 37.44
CA ALA A 456 -7.59 12.52 37.75
C ALA A 456 -7.64 13.71 36.76
N PRO A 457 -7.56 14.96 37.25
CA PRO A 457 -7.63 16.14 36.40
C PRO A 457 -6.32 16.42 35.65
N LYS A 458 -5.21 15.81 36.09
CA LYS A 458 -3.89 15.89 35.46
C LYS A 458 -3.29 14.50 35.33
N ILE A 459 -2.97 14.10 34.11
CA ILE A 459 -2.58 12.73 33.78
C ILE A 459 -1.32 12.75 32.91
N LEU A 460 -0.33 11.94 33.28
CA LEU A 460 0.78 11.58 32.41
C LEU A 460 0.71 10.08 32.17
N ALA A 461 0.14 9.68 31.04
CA ALA A 461 -0.05 8.29 30.68
C ALA A 461 1.08 7.85 29.73
N LEU A 462 2.00 7.05 30.26
CA LEU A 462 3.19 6.50 29.58
C LEU A 462 2.97 5.01 29.32
N MET A 463 2.32 4.72 28.21
CA MET A 463 1.91 3.39 27.80
C MET A 463 3.10 2.50 27.41
N ASP A 464 2.87 1.20 27.45
CA ASP A 464 3.76 0.25 26.78
C ASP A 464 3.75 0.47 25.26
N ASP A 465 4.89 0.25 24.63
CA ASP A 465 5.06 0.42 23.18
C ASP A 465 4.05 -0.42 22.40
N SER A 466 3.71 -1.63 22.87
CA SER A 466 2.77 -2.54 22.20
C SER A 466 1.38 -1.94 21.96
N VAL A 467 0.94 -0.97 22.77
CA VAL A 467 -0.36 -0.30 22.60
C VAL A 467 -0.25 1.05 21.90
N THR A 468 0.93 1.43 21.40
CA THR A 468 1.16 2.61 20.55
C THR A 468 1.74 2.26 19.18
N ARG A 469 2.23 1.03 18.98
CA ARG A 469 2.74 0.50 17.69
C ARG A 469 1.65 0.33 16.62
N PRO A 470 2.00 0.02 15.36
CA PRO A 470 1.02 -0.05 14.27
C PRO A 470 -0.20 -0.93 14.58
N LYS A 471 -1.38 -0.50 14.13
CA LYS A 471 -2.67 -1.19 14.17
C LYS A 471 -2.58 -2.61 13.65
N MET A 472 -1.79 -2.84 12.59
CA MET A 472 -1.56 -4.18 12.06
C MET A 472 -0.79 -5.12 13.01
N GLN A 473 -0.20 -4.59 14.09
CA GLN A 473 0.47 -5.34 15.17
C GLN A 473 -0.42 -5.52 16.42
N GLY A 474 -1.72 -5.17 16.35
CA GLY A 474 -2.68 -5.49 17.40
C GLY A 474 -2.96 -4.38 18.41
N ARG A 475 -2.66 -3.11 18.08
CA ARG A 475 -2.91 -1.93 18.95
C ARG A 475 -4.35 -1.82 19.49
N GLY A 476 -5.35 -2.39 18.81
CA GLY A 476 -6.76 -2.20 19.18
C GLY A 476 -7.19 -0.74 19.03
N ASP A 477 -8.34 -0.35 19.60
CA ASP A 477 -8.96 0.98 19.43
C ASP A 477 -8.39 2.07 20.36
N TYR A 478 -7.08 2.03 20.58
CA TYR A 478 -6.34 2.94 21.46
C TYR A 478 -6.69 4.42 21.23
N LEU A 479 -6.47 4.92 20.02
CA LEU A 479 -6.60 6.35 19.73
C LEU A 479 -8.07 6.85 19.80
N PRO A 480 -9.07 6.13 19.21
CA PRO A 480 -10.48 6.50 19.37
C PRO A 480 -10.98 6.48 20.83
N LEU A 481 -10.58 5.48 21.62
CA LEU A 481 -10.98 5.38 23.03
C LEU A 481 -10.34 6.48 23.89
N ALA A 482 -9.07 6.79 23.63
CA ALA A 482 -8.36 7.89 24.28
C ALA A 482 -9.02 9.25 24.01
N PHE A 483 -9.32 9.53 22.74
CA PHE A 483 -10.03 10.74 22.34
C PHE A 483 -11.37 10.90 23.09
N ASN A 484 -12.18 9.83 23.12
CA ASN A 484 -13.48 9.85 23.79
C ASN A 484 -13.34 10.05 25.31
N LYS A 485 -12.30 9.45 25.92
CA LYS A 485 -11.99 9.63 27.34
C LYS A 485 -11.67 11.09 27.67
N VAL A 486 -10.80 11.73 26.89
CA VAL A 486 -10.36 13.10 27.15
C VAL A 486 -11.45 14.13 26.85
N THR A 487 -12.15 14.00 25.72
CA THR A 487 -13.30 14.89 25.42
C THR A 487 -14.39 14.80 26.47
N LYS A 488 -14.68 13.60 27.00
CA LYS A 488 -15.61 13.42 28.13
C LYS A 488 -15.09 14.12 29.40
N ALA A 489 -13.80 14.02 29.70
CA ALA A 489 -13.20 14.65 30.89
C ALA A 489 -13.21 16.19 30.81
N PHE A 490 -13.03 16.75 29.62
CA PHE A 490 -13.02 18.20 29.40
C PHE A 490 -14.41 18.79 29.09
N LYS A 491 -15.42 17.95 28.84
CA LYS A 491 -16.80 18.39 28.61
C LYS A 491 -17.29 19.25 29.78
N GLY A 492 -17.71 20.48 29.47
CA GLY A 492 -18.19 21.44 30.46
C GLY A 492 -17.12 22.35 31.08
N ALA A 493 -15.84 22.21 30.72
CA ALA A 493 -14.79 23.15 31.14
C ALA A 493 -15.22 24.61 30.84
N PRO A 494 -15.24 25.54 31.81
CA PRO A 494 -15.84 26.87 31.62
C PRO A 494 -15.22 27.69 30.49
N LYS A 495 -13.90 27.57 30.30
CA LYS A 495 -13.14 28.25 29.23
C LYS A 495 -12.94 27.38 27.99
N GLY A 496 -13.42 26.13 28.02
CA GLY A 496 -13.21 25.13 26.98
C GLY A 496 -11.85 24.46 27.05
N PHE A 497 -11.44 23.84 25.95
CA PHE A 497 -10.18 23.12 25.86
C PHE A 497 -9.49 23.27 24.50
N PHE A 498 -8.19 22.99 24.49
CA PHE A 498 -7.40 22.70 23.30
C PHE A 498 -6.89 21.26 23.41
N MET A 499 -7.02 20.49 22.34
CA MET A 499 -6.50 19.13 22.29
C MET A 499 -5.79 18.91 20.96
N MET A 500 -4.55 18.46 21.03
CA MET A 500 -3.85 17.87 19.91
C MET A 500 -4.00 16.35 19.97
N VAL A 501 -4.33 15.73 18.85
CA VAL A 501 -4.38 14.27 18.70
C VAL A 501 -3.68 13.83 17.43
N GLU A 502 -2.80 12.85 17.52
CA GLU A 502 -1.97 12.41 16.40
C GLU A 502 -2.20 10.95 16.00
N GLY A 503 -2.43 10.72 14.71
CA GLY A 503 -2.30 9.43 14.06
C GLY A 503 -0.86 9.18 13.59
N SER A 504 0.05 8.93 14.54
CA SER A 504 1.51 9.01 14.34
C SER A 504 2.10 7.95 13.39
N GLN A 505 1.46 6.78 13.25
CA GLN A 505 2.04 5.65 12.52
C GLN A 505 1.73 5.65 11.01
N ILE A 506 0.97 6.63 10.51
CA ILE A 506 0.66 6.78 9.07
C ILE A 506 1.96 7.02 8.30
N ASP A 507 2.75 8.00 8.77
CA ASP A 507 4.10 8.32 8.30
C ASP A 507 5.04 7.11 8.31
N HIS A 508 5.10 6.38 9.43
CA HIS A 508 5.89 5.16 9.52
C HIS A 508 5.50 4.13 8.45
N GLY A 509 4.21 4.06 8.09
CA GLY A 509 3.73 3.22 6.99
C GLY A 509 4.22 3.71 5.63
N GLY A 510 4.30 5.03 5.44
CA GLY A 510 4.91 5.67 4.28
C GLY A 510 6.40 5.38 4.18
N HIS A 511 7.19 5.58 5.24
CA HIS A 511 8.63 5.23 5.27
C HIS A 511 8.88 3.74 5.02
N ALA A 512 8.00 2.87 5.52
CA ALA A 512 8.09 1.43 5.31
C ALA A 512 7.64 0.98 3.90
N ASN A 513 7.10 1.89 3.07
CA ASN A 513 6.45 1.57 1.81
C ASN A 513 5.42 0.44 1.96
N ASN A 514 4.57 0.54 2.98
CA ASN A 514 3.63 -0.48 3.37
C ASN A 514 2.20 0.07 3.30
N LEU A 515 1.52 -0.21 2.19
CA LEU A 515 0.17 0.29 1.95
C LEU A 515 -0.84 -0.20 2.99
N ARG A 516 -0.69 -1.44 3.46
CA ARG A 516 -1.53 -2.00 4.53
C ARG A 516 -1.39 -1.19 5.81
N GLN A 517 -0.17 -0.86 6.23
CA GLN A 517 0.05 -0.03 7.40
C GLN A 517 -0.60 1.34 7.20
N VAL A 518 -0.25 2.06 6.13
CA VAL A 518 -0.85 3.36 5.77
C VAL A 518 -2.38 3.35 5.90
N ILE A 519 -3.05 2.39 5.24
CA ILE A 519 -4.51 2.33 5.21
C ILE A 519 -5.08 2.04 6.60
N THR A 520 -4.50 1.09 7.34
CA THR A 520 -5.02 0.69 8.66
C THR A 520 -4.80 1.77 9.72
N GLU A 521 -3.68 2.50 9.68
CA GLU A 521 -3.43 3.64 10.56
C GLU A 521 -4.37 4.80 10.25
N ASN A 522 -4.49 5.16 8.97
CA ASN A 522 -5.34 6.26 8.56
C ASN A 522 -6.83 5.95 8.81
N ALA A 523 -7.24 4.67 8.72
CA ALA A 523 -8.58 4.25 9.13
C ALA A 523 -8.81 4.39 10.64
N ASP A 524 -7.81 4.10 11.48
CA ASP A 524 -7.90 4.29 12.94
C ASP A 524 -8.01 5.78 13.29
N PHE A 525 -7.20 6.62 12.64
CA PHE A 525 -7.24 8.06 12.76
C PHE A 525 -8.57 8.67 12.25
N ASP A 526 -9.11 8.21 11.12
CA ASP A 526 -10.40 8.69 10.60
C ASP A 526 -11.58 8.38 11.55
N ARG A 527 -11.50 7.32 12.37
CA ARG A 527 -12.49 7.08 13.44
C ARG A 527 -12.40 8.14 14.56
N VAL A 528 -11.21 8.63 14.87
CA VAL A 528 -11.01 9.78 15.78
C VAL A 528 -11.66 11.02 15.18
N VAL A 529 -11.47 11.27 13.88
CA VAL A 529 -12.14 12.37 13.16
C VAL A 529 -13.66 12.24 13.28
N GLY A 530 -14.22 11.05 13.06
CA GLY A 530 -15.65 10.80 13.25
C GLY A 530 -16.17 11.14 14.66
N ASN A 531 -15.41 10.76 15.70
CA ASN A 531 -15.73 11.11 17.08
C ASN A 531 -15.62 12.63 17.32
N ALA A 532 -14.66 13.31 16.70
CA ALA A 532 -14.49 14.76 16.79
C ALA A 532 -15.64 15.52 16.13
N LEU A 533 -16.08 15.10 14.94
CA LEU A 533 -17.23 15.68 14.26
C LEU A 533 -18.51 15.53 15.10
N LYS A 534 -18.72 14.34 15.67
CA LYS A 534 -19.85 14.08 16.58
C LYS A 534 -19.81 14.99 17.81
N PHE A 535 -18.65 15.10 18.46
CA PHE A 535 -18.49 15.99 19.61
C PHE A 535 -18.78 17.45 19.24
N ALA A 536 -18.28 17.90 18.09
CA ALA A 536 -18.48 19.27 17.63
C ALA A 536 -19.94 19.60 17.32
N ASP A 537 -20.69 18.66 16.76
CA ASP A 537 -22.12 18.80 16.56
C ASP A 537 -22.91 18.87 17.86
N GLU A 538 -22.57 18.02 18.84
CA GLU A 538 -23.22 18.01 20.16
C GLU A 538 -22.96 19.30 20.95
N ASP A 539 -21.73 19.81 20.91
CA ASP A 539 -21.28 20.99 21.66
C ASP A 539 -21.66 22.32 20.97
N GLY A 540 -21.52 22.41 19.65
CA GLY A 540 -21.85 23.60 18.86
C GLY A 540 -20.94 24.83 19.05
N GLU A 541 -19.89 24.72 19.87
CA GLU A 541 -18.83 25.74 20.05
C GLU A 541 -17.43 25.12 19.88
N THR A 542 -17.32 24.01 19.15
CA THR A 542 -16.06 23.31 18.89
C THR A 542 -15.63 23.43 17.45
N LEU A 543 -14.39 23.85 17.24
CA LEU A 543 -13.70 23.82 15.95
C LEU A 543 -12.79 22.58 15.90
N VAL A 544 -13.01 21.74 14.87
CA VAL A 544 -12.16 20.59 14.55
C VAL A 544 -11.33 20.94 13.32
N ILE A 545 -10.03 20.72 13.40
CA ILE A 545 -9.08 20.91 12.29
C ILE A 545 -8.34 19.60 12.12
N VAL A 546 -8.26 19.09 10.89
CA VAL A 546 -7.52 17.87 10.54
C VAL A 546 -6.51 18.22 9.46
N THR A 547 -5.23 17.90 9.69
CA THR A 547 -4.16 18.13 8.71
C THR A 547 -3.01 17.14 8.91
N ALA A 548 -1.90 17.37 8.20
CA ALA A 548 -0.64 16.67 8.35
C ALA A 548 0.50 17.71 8.47
N ASP A 549 1.66 17.24 8.87
CA ASP A 549 2.94 17.95 8.86
C ASP A 549 3.64 17.90 7.49
N HIS A 550 3.57 16.75 6.80
CA HIS A 550 4.06 16.50 5.45
C HIS A 550 3.34 15.31 4.80
N GLU A 551 3.72 14.96 3.56
CA GLU A 551 3.37 13.68 2.93
C GLU A 551 4.57 12.75 2.98
N THR A 552 4.34 11.44 3.10
CA THR A 552 5.42 10.45 3.21
C THR A 552 5.32 9.31 2.19
N GLY A 553 6.44 8.95 1.58
CA GLY A 553 6.57 7.82 0.65
C GLY A 553 6.23 8.15 -0.81
N GLY A 554 5.59 9.29 -1.07
CA GLY A 554 5.15 9.68 -2.41
C GLY A 554 4.23 8.63 -3.03
N LEU A 555 3.19 8.26 -2.28
CA LEU A 555 2.27 7.19 -2.62
C LEU A 555 1.48 7.53 -3.90
N THR A 556 1.54 6.66 -4.89
CA THR A 556 0.71 6.71 -6.10
C THR A 556 -0.24 5.53 -6.13
N LEU A 557 -1.50 5.74 -6.50
CA LEU A 557 -2.51 4.68 -6.59
C LEU A 557 -2.59 4.15 -8.02
N LEU A 558 -2.18 2.90 -8.22
CA LEU A 558 -2.09 2.24 -9.52
C LEU A 558 -3.40 1.57 -9.94
N ASP A 559 -4.09 0.97 -8.97
CA ASP A 559 -5.36 0.28 -9.17
C ASP A 559 -6.23 0.29 -7.91
N GLY A 560 -7.52 -0.02 -8.07
CA GLY A 560 -8.43 -0.21 -6.95
C GLY A 560 -9.85 -0.57 -7.39
N ASP A 561 -10.61 -1.10 -6.44
CA ASP A 561 -12.04 -1.38 -6.58
C ASP A 561 -12.74 -0.98 -5.28
N ILE A 562 -13.43 0.16 -5.31
CA ILE A 562 -14.15 0.73 -4.17
C ILE A 562 -15.14 -0.29 -3.60
N SER A 563 -15.87 -1.01 -4.46
CA SER A 563 -16.88 -1.96 -4.00
C SER A 563 -16.29 -3.15 -3.22
N LYS A 564 -15.03 -3.50 -3.51
CA LYS A 564 -14.30 -4.59 -2.86
C LYS A 564 -13.35 -4.14 -1.76
N GLY A 565 -13.22 -2.83 -1.52
CA GLY A 565 -12.22 -2.31 -0.59
C GLY A 565 -10.79 -2.60 -1.05
N TYR A 566 -10.56 -2.69 -2.36
CA TYR A 566 -9.30 -3.09 -2.97
C TYR A 566 -8.46 -1.88 -3.40
N VAL A 567 -7.18 -1.87 -3.08
CA VAL A 567 -6.21 -0.84 -3.47
C VAL A 567 -4.88 -1.48 -3.84
N TRP A 568 -4.26 -1.00 -4.91
CA TRP A 568 -2.87 -1.26 -5.25
C TRP A 568 -2.14 0.06 -5.49
N GLY A 569 -1.12 0.33 -4.67
CA GLY A 569 -0.25 1.51 -4.76
C GLY A 569 1.15 1.24 -5.33
N ASP A 570 1.98 2.27 -5.33
CA ASP A 570 3.44 2.24 -5.54
C ASP A 570 4.03 3.45 -4.82
N PHE A 571 5.21 3.28 -4.24
CA PHE A 571 5.92 4.31 -3.48
C PHE A 571 7.14 4.79 -4.27
N SER A 572 7.29 6.11 -4.36
CA SER A 572 8.39 6.72 -5.14
C SER A 572 9.65 6.96 -4.32
N THR A 573 9.51 7.05 -2.99
CA THR A 573 10.60 7.22 -2.03
C THR A 573 10.24 6.47 -0.75
N ASN A 574 11.19 6.31 0.16
CA ASN A 574 10.96 5.85 1.54
C ASN A 574 11.10 7.00 2.53
N ASP A 575 10.88 8.24 2.08
CA ASP A 575 11.11 9.49 2.81
C ASP A 575 9.94 10.46 2.56
N HIS A 576 9.97 11.64 3.15
CA HIS A 576 8.94 12.66 2.98
C HIS A 576 8.93 13.23 1.55
N THR A 577 7.81 13.83 1.14
CA THR A 577 7.71 14.61 -0.10
C THR A 577 7.21 16.03 0.16
N GLY A 578 7.61 16.95 -0.72
CA GLY A 578 7.21 18.36 -0.65
C GLY A 578 5.80 18.65 -1.19
N THR A 579 4.91 17.66 -1.23
CA THR A 579 3.53 17.88 -1.70
C THR A 579 2.72 18.63 -0.63
N PRO A 580 1.97 19.69 -0.97
CA PRO A 580 1.10 20.33 -0.01
C PRO A 580 0.06 19.36 0.55
N VAL A 581 -0.14 19.39 1.87
CA VAL A 581 -1.07 18.51 2.57
C VAL A 581 -2.41 19.19 2.78
N PRO A 582 -3.53 18.44 2.80
CA PRO A 582 -4.84 19.03 2.99
C PRO A 582 -5.04 19.53 4.42
N VAL A 583 -5.85 20.57 4.56
CA VAL A 583 -6.38 21.06 5.84
C VAL A 583 -7.89 20.99 5.76
N PHE A 584 -8.51 20.14 6.57
CA PHE A 584 -9.96 20.05 6.71
C PHE A 584 -10.38 20.76 7.99
N ALA A 585 -11.46 21.54 7.94
CA ALA A 585 -12.02 22.20 9.12
C ALA A 585 -13.54 21.99 9.24
N TYR A 586 -14.02 21.84 10.47
CA TYR A 586 -15.44 21.64 10.78
C TYR A 586 -15.84 22.39 12.07
N GLY A 587 -17.01 23.03 12.04
CA GLY A 587 -17.56 23.79 13.17
C GLY A 587 -17.45 25.31 12.98
N PRO A 588 -17.64 26.11 14.03
CA PRO A 588 -17.54 27.56 13.92
C PRO A 588 -16.17 27.99 13.40
N HIS A 589 -16.13 29.01 12.54
CA HIS A 589 -14.92 29.50 11.89
C HIS A 589 -14.20 28.53 10.93
N SER A 590 -14.79 27.38 10.58
CA SER A 590 -14.16 26.43 9.64
C SER A 590 -13.90 27.03 8.25
N LEU A 591 -14.67 28.04 7.81
CA LEU A 591 -14.46 28.75 6.54
C LEU A 591 -13.10 29.47 6.46
N ASP A 592 -12.47 29.77 7.61
CA ASP A 592 -11.21 30.50 7.70
C ASP A 592 -10.01 29.64 7.24
N PHE A 593 -10.19 28.32 7.10
CA PHE A 593 -9.17 27.33 6.74
C PHE A 593 -9.22 26.93 5.25
N ARG A 594 -9.93 27.68 4.41
CA ARG A 594 -9.96 27.46 2.96
C ARG A 594 -8.79 28.16 2.26
N GLY A 595 -8.43 27.66 1.07
CA GLY A 595 -7.36 28.22 0.24
C GLY A 595 -6.01 27.52 0.44
N VAL A 596 -4.96 28.07 -0.17
CA VAL A 596 -3.59 27.55 -0.08
C VAL A 596 -2.76 28.53 0.75
N TYR A 597 -2.07 28.04 1.78
CA TYR A 597 -1.28 28.88 2.69
C TYR A 597 -0.13 28.11 3.33
N SER A 598 0.82 28.83 3.94
CA SER A 598 1.90 28.21 4.72
C SER A 598 1.36 27.52 5.97
N ASN A 599 1.95 26.40 6.40
CA ASN A 599 1.54 25.71 7.63
C ASN A 599 1.54 26.61 8.89
N THR A 600 2.33 27.70 8.92
CA THR A 600 2.30 28.72 9.98
C THR A 600 0.97 29.46 10.11
N GLU A 601 0.18 29.55 9.03
CA GLU A 601 -1.11 30.23 9.05
C GLU A 601 -2.17 29.45 9.83
N ILE A 602 -2.00 28.14 10.02
CA ILE A 602 -2.88 27.33 10.87
C ILE A 602 -2.83 27.87 12.31
N PHE A 603 -1.62 28.12 12.83
CA PHE A 603 -1.43 28.74 14.13
C PHE A 603 -2.10 30.12 14.20
N ASN A 604 -1.83 31.00 13.22
CA ASN A 604 -2.33 32.38 13.23
C ASN A 604 -3.87 32.41 13.24
N LYS A 605 -4.51 31.55 12.44
CA LYS A 605 -5.96 31.38 12.39
C LYS A 605 -6.52 30.89 13.71
N ILE A 606 -5.93 29.86 14.32
CA ILE A 606 -6.37 29.34 15.62
C ILE A 606 -6.19 30.40 16.72
N LYS A 607 -5.02 31.03 16.78
CA LYS A 607 -4.69 32.04 17.82
C LYS A 607 -5.62 33.25 17.76
N ALA A 608 -6.07 33.65 16.58
CA ALA A 608 -7.04 34.74 16.41
C ALA A 608 -8.41 34.46 17.07
N LEU A 609 -8.70 33.20 17.42
CA LEU A 609 -9.95 32.77 18.07
C LEU A 609 -9.90 32.81 19.60
N PHE A 610 -8.72 33.03 20.21
CA PHE A 610 -8.55 33.09 21.68
C PHE A 610 -8.99 34.43 22.31
N LYS A 611 -9.97 35.11 21.71
CA LYS A 611 -10.46 36.43 22.16
C LYS A 611 -11.44 36.36 23.34
#